data_AF-A0A2N0WU81-F1
#
_entry.id   AF-A0A2N0WU81-F1
#
_cell.length_a   1.000
_cell.length_b   1.000
_cell.length_c   1.000
_cell.angle_alpha   90.00
_cell.angle_beta   90.00
_cell.angle_gamma   90.00
#
_symmetry.space_group_name_H-M   'P 1'
#
loop_
_entity.id
_entity.type
_entity.pdbx_description
1 polymer ?
#
loop_
_entity_poly.entity_id
_entity_poly.type
_entity_poly.pdbx_seq_one_letter_code
_entity_poly.pdbx_strand_id
1 'polypeptide(L)'
;MRKYCSILLATVLSCISVGVAAEDDCEKIIKDSKRLACFDKQGQQGATLFAGGLKTYKPNYFMLFSYNKNRADQLVTGIDTGLDADKTEAKFQFSFKHPIRLDVFSSDVDVWFAYTQKSFWQLYNTENSSPFRESNYEPEVWFEKSFVSAGHDGWHISKVSAGFNHQSNGRGELLSRSWNRIIGSAQLKKVLSDDQKLAVDFRLWRRLSEDADEDDNPDLIDYMGHGDVTAIYQSGPHQVSLQLRNILSGNSRHGISLDYSFPLRWSDNVRGYVQYFDGYGESLIDYNQKNKTISLGVAVAHWL
;
A
#
# COMPACT_ATOMS: atom_id res chain seq x y z
N MET A 1 12.62 61.49 19.07
CA MET A 1 13.40 60.72 18.06
C MET A 1 14.27 59.72 18.81
N ARG A 2 13.87 58.44 18.80
CA ARG A 2 14.44 57.38 19.65
C ARG A 2 15.79 56.91 19.13
N LYS A 3 16.81 56.88 20.00
CA LYS A 3 18.07 56.14 19.86
C LYS A 3 18.14 55.08 20.97
N TYR A 4 18.31 53.83 20.58
CA TYR A 4 18.72 52.64 21.35
C TYR A 4 19.31 51.68 20.31
N CYS A 5 20.24 50.75 20.55
CA CYS A 5 21.20 50.46 21.60
C CYS A 5 22.09 49.35 20.99
N SER A 6 23.39 49.43 21.24
CA SER A 6 24.44 48.41 21.28
C SER A 6 24.23 46.97 20.77
N ILE A 7 25.14 46.56 19.86
CA ILE A 7 26.18 45.50 19.99
C ILE A 7 25.79 44.03 20.33
N LEU A 8 26.34 43.12 19.50
CA LEU A 8 26.58 41.65 19.62
C LEU A 8 25.41 40.66 19.71
N LEU A 9 25.31 39.77 18.71
CA LEU A 9 24.81 38.39 18.83
C LEU A 9 25.54 37.55 17.76
N ALA A 10 26.64 36.89 18.12
CA ALA A 10 26.69 35.49 18.58
C ALA A 10 26.30 34.47 17.49
N THR A 11 27.34 33.81 17.01
CA THR A 11 27.40 32.56 16.26
C THR A 11 26.34 31.55 16.71
N VAL A 12 25.55 31.02 15.77
CA VAL A 12 24.94 29.69 15.91
C VAL A 12 25.27 28.90 14.64
N LEU A 13 26.47 28.34 14.66
CA LEU A 13 26.77 27.11 13.96
C LEU A 13 26.19 26.00 14.85
N SER A 14 25.01 25.49 14.52
CA SER A 14 24.47 24.27 15.14
C SER A 14 24.35 23.24 14.04
N CYS A 15 25.21 22.23 14.14
CA CYS A 15 25.23 21.04 13.33
C CYS A 15 23.82 20.50 13.07
N ILE A 16 23.48 20.33 11.80
CA ILE A 16 22.56 19.27 11.38
C ILE A 16 23.40 17.98 11.48
N SER A 17 23.39 17.36 12.64
CA SER A 17 23.79 15.96 12.81
C SER A 17 22.54 15.13 13.04
N VAL A 18 21.73 14.98 12.00
CA VAL A 18 20.75 13.91 11.93
C VAL A 18 21.33 12.89 10.98
N GLY A 19 21.94 11.83 11.52
CA GLY A 19 22.50 10.79 10.68
C GLY A 19 23.29 9.68 11.37
N VAL A 20 23.83 9.87 12.58
CA VAL A 20 24.79 8.88 13.14
C VAL A 20 24.36 8.29 14.49
N ALA A 21 23.42 8.90 15.22
CA ALA A 21 23.10 8.46 16.58
C ALA A 21 22.24 7.18 16.69
N ALA A 22 21.57 6.76 15.62
CA ALA A 22 20.62 5.64 15.68
C ALA A 22 21.27 4.27 15.43
N GLU A 23 22.21 4.17 14.47
CA GLU A 23 22.94 2.92 14.17
C GLU A 23 23.73 2.42 15.39
N ASP A 24 24.39 3.33 16.11
CA ASP A 24 25.21 3.04 17.29
C ASP A 24 24.43 2.33 18.42
N ASP A 25 23.13 2.57 18.55
CA ASP A 25 22.32 1.97 19.64
C ASP A 25 21.86 0.55 19.33
N CYS A 26 21.64 0.24 18.05
CA CYS A 26 21.34 -1.13 17.65
C CYS A 26 22.58 -2.03 17.71
N GLU A 27 23.75 -1.50 17.34
CA GLU A 27 25.01 -2.25 17.40
C GLU A 27 25.38 -2.73 18.81
N LYS A 28 25.00 -1.98 19.85
CA LYS A 28 25.24 -2.33 21.27
C LYS A 28 24.44 -3.54 21.76
N ILE A 29 23.48 -4.02 20.97
CA ILE A 29 22.65 -5.16 21.35
C ILE A 29 23.41 -6.46 21.11
N ILE A 30 23.85 -7.09 22.20
CA ILE A 30 24.72 -8.30 22.19
C ILE A 30 24.03 -9.52 21.55
N LYS A 31 22.70 -9.64 21.66
CA LYS A 31 21.97 -10.74 21.02
C LYS A 31 21.70 -10.38 19.56
N ASP A 32 22.31 -11.11 18.64
CA ASP A 32 22.15 -10.90 17.19
C ASP A 32 20.69 -10.78 16.75
N SER A 33 19.79 -11.58 17.33
CA SER A 33 18.36 -11.49 17.03
C SER A 33 17.76 -10.13 17.43
N LYS A 34 18.06 -9.63 18.63
CA LYS A 34 17.58 -8.32 19.09
C LYS A 34 18.27 -7.16 18.37
N ARG A 35 19.50 -7.36 17.91
CA ARG A 35 20.25 -6.40 17.09
C ARG A 35 19.62 -6.22 15.73
N LEU A 36 19.34 -7.32 15.01
CA LEU A 36 18.58 -7.29 13.75
C LEU A 36 17.19 -6.67 13.92
N ALA A 37 16.48 -6.94 15.02
CA ALA A 37 15.18 -6.33 15.29
C ALA A 37 15.22 -4.81 15.46
N CYS A 38 16.29 -4.32 16.10
CA CYS A 38 16.50 -2.90 16.26
C CYS A 38 16.74 -2.27 14.88
N PHE A 39 17.55 -2.91 14.03
CA PHE A 39 17.77 -2.49 12.65
C PHE A 39 16.52 -2.61 11.77
N ASP A 40 15.64 -3.59 11.97
CA ASP A 40 14.37 -3.68 11.23
C ASP A 40 13.35 -2.63 11.70
N LYS A 41 13.29 -2.36 13.01
CA LYS A 41 12.46 -1.29 13.59
C LYS A 41 12.95 0.10 13.16
N GLN A 42 14.26 0.25 12.99
CA GLN A 42 14.90 1.43 12.40
C GLN A 42 14.80 1.45 10.87
N GLY A 43 14.82 0.31 10.19
CA GLY A 43 14.63 0.18 8.74
C GLY A 43 13.20 0.54 8.33
N GLN A 44 12.23 0.28 9.20
CA GLN A 44 10.88 0.85 9.12
C GLN A 44 10.82 2.37 9.43
N GLN A 45 11.94 3.03 9.74
CA GLN A 45 12.05 4.50 9.69
C GLN A 45 12.50 4.98 8.29
N GLY A 46 12.86 4.07 7.37
CA GLY A 46 13.18 4.38 5.98
C GLY A 46 11.93 4.81 5.22
N ALA A 47 11.94 6.07 4.76
CA ALA A 47 10.86 6.78 4.07
C ALA A 47 9.70 7.24 4.98
N THR A 48 9.99 8.16 5.92
CA THR A 48 8.98 9.10 6.38
C THR A 48 8.49 9.96 5.22
N LEU A 49 7.23 9.79 4.81
CA LEU A 49 6.63 10.55 3.71
C LEU A 49 6.42 12.03 4.08
N PHE A 50 6.36 12.37 5.37
CA PHE A 50 6.14 13.73 5.88
C PHE A 50 6.77 13.93 7.27
N ALA A 51 7.02 15.19 7.65
CA ALA A 51 7.53 15.61 8.97
C ALA A 51 6.66 15.16 10.17
N GLY A 52 5.45 14.64 9.93
CA GLY A 52 4.55 14.07 10.94
C GLY A 52 4.76 12.58 11.26
N GLY A 53 5.82 11.94 10.76
CA GLY A 53 6.11 10.53 11.07
C GLY A 53 5.19 9.54 10.37
N LEU A 54 4.68 9.88 9.18
CA LEU A 54 3.92 8.96 8.33
C LEU A 54 4.89 7.97 7.66
N LYS A 55 4.68 6.69 7.89
CA LYS A 55 5.44 5.60 7.26
C LYS A 55 4.74 5.14 5.99
N THR A 56 5.49 4.61 5.04
CA THR A 56 4.93 3.91 3.87
C THR A 56 4.18 2.64 4.33
N TYR A 57 3.13 2.26 3.62
CA TYR A 57 2.34 1.06 3.95
C TYR A 57 2.25 0.08 2.77
N LYS A 58 1.60 0.50 1.69
CA LYS A 58 1.64 -0.13 0.37
C LYS A 58 2.48 0.75 -0.57
N PRO A 59 2.83 0.29 -1.79
CA PRO A 59 3.56 1.12 -2.74
C PRO A 59 2.87 2.46 -3.01
N ASN A 60 3.65 3.52 -3.14
CA ASN A 60 3.19 4.84 -3.52
C ASN A 60 3.69 5.14 -4.93
N TYR A 61 2.76 5.28 -5.88
CA TYR A 61 3.09 5.39 -7.29
C TYR A 61 2.16 6.34 -8.03
N PHE A 62 2.67 6.84 -9.16
CA PHE A 62 1.89 7.54 -10.18
C PHE A 62 2.20 6.91 -11.54
N MET A 63 1.22 6.22 -12.10
CA MET A 63 1.22 5.68 -13.46
C MET A 63 0.74 6.76 -14.40
N LEU A 64 1.63 7.19 -15.31
CA LEU A 64 1.27 8.11 -16.38
C LEU A 64 0.34 7.42 -17.37
N PHE A 65 0.64 6.17 -17.70
CA PHE A 65 -0.13 5.38 -18.64
C PHE A 65 -0.67 4.14 -17.93
N SER A 66 -1.98 3.91 -18.03
CA SER A 66 -2.65 2.69 -17.59
C SER A 66 -3.66 2.31 -18.65
N TYR A 67 -3.32 1.33 -19.49
CA TYR A 67 -4.15 0.88 -20.61
C TYR A 67 -4.91 -0.39 -20.24
N ASN A 68 -6.24 -0.31 -20.21
CA ASN A 68 -7.12 -1.46 -19.99
C ASN A 68 -7.75 -1.90 -21.31
N LYS A 69 -7.38 -3.10 -21.76
CA LYS A 69 -7.86 -3.68 -23.04
C LYS A 69 -9.39 -3.80 -23.09
N ASN A 70 -10.02 -4.12 -21.96
CA ASN A 70 -11.42 -4.50 -21.87
C ASN A 70 -12.35 -3.31 -21.60
N ARG A 71 -11.83 -2.09 -21.42
CA ARG A 71 -12.62 -0.92 -20.99
C ARG A 71 -13.82 -0.61 -21.89
N ALA A 72 -13.64 -0.70 -23.21
CA ALA A 72 -14.73 -0.43 -24.16
C ALA A 72 -15.90 -1.42 -24.00
N ASP A 73 -15.62 -2.66 -23.61
CA ASP A 73 -16.64 -3.70 -23.44
C ASP A 73 -17.39 -3.55 -22.10
N GLN A 74 -16.86 -2.76 -21.16
CA GLN A 74 -17.41 -2.55 -19.80
C GLN A 74 -18.47 -1.46 -19.73
N LEU A 75 -18.53 -0.58 -20.73
CA LEU A 75 -19.53 0.49 -20.85
C LEU A 75 -20.96 -0.07 -21.08
N VAL A 76 -21.10 -1.37 -21.31
CA VAL A 76 -22.37 -2.06 -21.64
C VAL A 76 -23.13 -2.54 -20.38
N THR A 77 -22.70 -2.16 -19.17
CA THR A 77 -23.19 -2.72 -17.90
C THR A 77 -24.47 -2.07 -17.33
N GLY A 78 -25.20 -1.29 -18.14
CA GLY A 78 -26.54 -0.80 -17.79
C GLY A 78 -26.59 0.34 -16.78
N ILE A 79 -25.44 0.82 -16.29
CA ILE A 79 -25.33 2.04 -15.50
C ILE A 79 -24.66 3.09 -16.39
N ASP A 80 -25.45 4.02 -16.92
CA ASP A 80 -24.93 5.19 -17.63
C ASP A 80 -24.25 6.09 -16.59
N THR A 81 -22.92 6.04 -16.56
CA THR A 81 -22.11 6.94 -15.72
C THR A 81 -22.07 8.37 -16.26
N GLY A 82 -22.67 8.63 -17.43
CA GLY A 82 -22.53 9.87 -18.18
C GLY A 82 -21.10 10.10 -18.70
N LEU A 83 -20.23 9.09 -18.58
CA LEU A 83 -18.81 9.15 -18.92
C LEU A 83 -18.48 8.09 -19.96
N ASP A 84 -18.11 8.53 -21.16
CA ASP A 84 -17.45 7.67 -22.14
C ASP A 84 -15.97 7.52 -21.74
N ALA A 85 -15.63 6.39 -21.12
CA ALA A 85 -14.30 6.17 -20.56
C ALA A 85 -13.31 5.67 -21.61
N ASP A 86 -12.21 6.39 -21.78
CA ASP A 86 -11.06 5.96 -22.57
C ASP A 86 -10.41 4.71 -21.95
N LYS A 87 -9.81 3.91 -22.85
CA LYS A 87 -9.01 2.73 -22.46
C LYS A 87 -7.75 3.09 -21.69
N THR A 88 -7.25 4.32 -21.85
CA THR A 88 -6.02 4.80 -21.21
C THR A 88 -6.36 5.83 -20.15
N GLU A 89 -5.87 5.62 -18.94
CA GLU A 89 -6.02 6.55 -17.82
C GLU A 89 -4.70 6.70 -17.07
N ALA A 90 -4.56 7.80 -16.33
CA ALA A 90 -3.57 7.87 -15.27
C ALA A 90 -4.07 7.09 -14.05
N LYS A 91 -3.17 6.48 -13.30
CA LYS A 91 -3.51 5.69 -12.11
C LYS A 91 -2.52 5.98 -11.01
N PHE A 92 -2.98 6.28 -9.80
CA PHE A 92 -2.06 6.50 -8.69
C PHE A 92 -2.55 5.86 -7.40
N GLN A 93 -1.58 5.59 -6.52
CA GLN A 93 -1.84 5.09 -5.18
C GLN A 93 -1.05 5.90 -4.18
N PHE A 94 -1.74 6.35 -3.15
CA PHE A 94 -1.15 6.94 -1.95
C PHE A 94 -1.44 6.01 -0.78
N SER A 95 -0.42 5.64 -0.02
CA SER A 95 -0.57 4.69 1.08
C SER A 95 0.42 4.94 2.21
N PHE A 96 -0.12 5.12 3.41
CA PHE A 96 0.68 5.36 4.60
C PHE A 96 0.15 4.61 5.82
N LYS A 97 1.01 4.50 6.83
CA LYS A 97 0.72 3.97 8.16
C LYS A 97 1.29 4.91 9.23
N HIS A 98 0.59 5.06 10.34
CA HIS A 98 1.02 5.87 11.47
C HIS A 98 0.74 5.14 12.79
N PRO A 99 1.71 5.07 13.73
CA PRO A 99 1.48 4.43 15.02
C PRO A 99 0.58 5.35 15.86
N ILE A 100 -0.60 4.86 16.25
CA ILE A 100 -1.46 5.59 17.19
C ILE A 100 -0.94 5.39 18.61
N ARG A 101 -0.62 4.13 18.96
CA ARG A 101 -0.14 3.76 20.29
C ARG A 101 0.78 2.57 20.20
N LEU A 102 1.95 2.69 20.79
CA LEU A 102 2.91 1.60 20.90
C LEU A 102 2.71 0.84 22.20
N ASP A 103 2.99 -0.46 22.17
CA ASP A 103 2.95 -1.38 23.31
C ASP A 103 1.67 -1.23 24.16
N VAL A 104 0.52 -1.43 23.51
CA VAL A 104 -0.78 -1.35 24.17
C VAL A 104 -0.88 -2.48 25.19
N PHE A 105 -1.23 -2.12 26.43
CA PHE A 105 -1.36 -3.04 27.56
C PHE A 105 -0.08 -3.83 27.90
N SER A 106 1.10 -3.31 27.55
CA SER A 106 2.38 -3.98 27.85
C SER A 106 2.45 -5.41 27.28
N SER A 107 2.04 -5.56 26.02
CA SER A 107 1.83 -6.85 25.35
C SER A 107 2.66 -7.05 24.07
N ASP A 108 3.52 -6.08 23.75
CA ASP A 108 4.24 -5.95 22.46
C ASP A 108 3.30 -5.84 21.25
N VAL A 109 2.06 -5.36 21.47
CA VAL A 109 1.09 -5.09 20.41
C VAL A 109 0.99 -3.59 20.19
N ASP A 110 1.24 -3.17 18.96
CA ASP A 110 1.12 -1.79 18.54
C ASP A 110 -0.21 -1.56 17.83
N VAL A 111 -0.85 -0.41 18.08
CA VAL A 111 -2.04 0.05 17.36
C VAL A 111 -1.63 1.05 16.30
N TRP A 112 -2.04 0.78 15.08
CA TRP A 112 -1.72 1.59 13.93
C TRP A 112 -2.96 2.02 13.17
N PHE A 113 -2.92 3.24 12.67
CA PHE A 113 -3.78 3.70 11.60
C PHE A 113 -3.08 3.49 10.26
N ALA A 114 -3.78 3.00 9.26
CA ALA A 114 -3.32 3.00 7.88
C ALA A 114 -4.38 3.62 6.98
N TYR A 115 -3.93 4.19 5.87
CA TYR A 115 -4.81 4.70 4.85
C TYR A 115 -4.21 4.40 3.49
N THR A 116 -5.01 3.83 2.60
CA THR A 116 -4.68 3.65 1.19
C THR A 116 -5.75 4.32 0.35
N GLN A 117 -5.32 5.10 -0.64
CA GLN A 117 -6.19 5.61 -1.68
C GLN A 117 -5.66 5.16 -3.04
N LYS A 118 -6.54 4.61 -3.87
CA LYS A 118 -6.25 4.32 -5.28
C LYS A 118 -7.16 5.17 -6.15
N SER A 119 -6.66 5.77 -7.21
CA SER A 119 -7.47 6.60 -8.10
C SER A 119 -7.14 6.36 -9.57
N PHE A 120 -8.17 6.42 -10.39
CA PHE A 120 -8.17 6.18 -11.83
C PHE A 120 -8.71 7.43 -12.51
N TRP A 121 -7.81 8.14 -13.18
CA TRP A 121 -8.04 9.47 -13.71
C TRP A 121 -8.02 9.44 -15.22
N GLN A 122 -9.11 9.83 -15.85
CA GLN A 122 -9.25 9.95 -17.30
C GLN A 122 -8.47 11.18 -17.83
N LEU A 123 -7.20 11.29 -17.45
CA LEU A 123 -6.31 12.42 -17.72
C LEU A 123 -6.32 12.83 -19.20
N TYR A 124 -6.37 11.84 -20.09
CA TYR A 124 -6.31 12.03 -21.55
C TYR A 124 -7.67 12.28 -22.21
N ASN A 125 -8.77 12.08 -21.48
CA ASN A 125 -10.14 12.23 -21.98
C ASN A 125 -10.56 13.70 -21.94
N THR A 126 -9.90 14.51 -22.75
CA THR A 126 -10.09 15.97 -22.76
C THR A 126 -11.48 16.38 -23.27
N GLU A 127 -12.12 15.54 -24.08
CA GLU A 127 -13.49 15.75 -24.57
C GLU A 127 -14.51 15.74 -23.42
N ASN A 128 -14.28 14.94 -22.39
CA ASN A 128 -15.10 14.88 -21.17
C ASN A 128 -14.52 15.67 -19.98
N SER A 129 -13.60 16.62 -20.23
CA SER A 129 -12.93 17.44 -19.20
C SER A 129 -12.04 16.67 -18.22
N SER A 130 -11.44 15.58 -18.68
CA SER A 130 -10.47 14.76 -17.93
C SER A 130 -10.88 14.38 -16.50
N PRO A 131 -12.03 13.73 -16.28
CA PRO A 131 -12.57 13.52 -14.95
C PRO A 131 -11.94 12.31 -14.24
N PHE A 132 -12.10 12.24 -12.92
CA PHE A 132 -11.85 10.99 -12.19
C PHE A 132 -12.95 10.00 -12.49
N ARG A 133 -12.58 8.84 -13.04
CA ARG A 133 -13.51 7.72 -13.22
C ARG A 133 -13.81 7.10 -11.86
N GLU A 134 -12.78 6.82 -11.08
CA GLU A 134 -12.91 6.10 -9.81
C GLU A 134 -11.84 6.50 -8.81
N SER A 135 -12.23 6.57 -7.54
CA SER A 135 -11.32 6.66 -6.39
C SER A 135 -11.77 5.69 -5.33
N ASN A 136 -10.86 4.91 -4.74
CA ASN A 136 -11.15 4.03 -3.61
C ASN A 136 -10.39 4.50 -2.39
N TYR A 137 -11.11 4.66 -1.28
CA TYR A 137 -10.65 5.13 0.01
C TYR A 137 -10.66 3.95 0.97
N GLU A 138 -9.50 3.59 1.52
CA GLU A 138 -9.30 2.38 2.34
C GLU A 138 -8.60 2.72 3.66
N PRO A 139 -9.31 3.28 4.66
CA PRO A 139 -8.81 3.41 6.02
C PRO A 139 -8.80 2.07 6.75
N GLU A 140 -7.77 1.84 7.56
CA GLU A 140 -7.56 0.60 8.30
C GLU A 140 -7.04 0.90 9.71
N VAL A 141 -7.47 0.10 10.68
CA VAL A 141 -6.93 0.09 12.05
C VAL A 141 -6.39 -1.28 12.34
N TRP A 142 -5.13 -1.35 12.77
CA TRP A 142 -4.39 -2.59 12.97
C TRP A 142 -3.88 -2.73 14.39
N PHE A 143 -4.05 -3.91 14.97
CA PHE A 143 -3.33 -4.42 16.14
C PHE A 143 -2.23 -5.33 15.62
N GLU A 144 -0.98 -4.94 15.77
CA GLU A 144 0.17 -5.59 15.14
C GLU A 144 1.19 -6.01 16.19
N LYS A 145 1.55 -7.30 16.18
CA LYS A 145 2.68 -7.82 16.93
C LYS A 145 3.81 -8.13 15.97
N SER A 146 4.93 -7.44 16.13
CA SER A 146 6.16 -7.71 15.37
C SER A 146 7.00 -8.77 16.07
N PHE A 147 7.61 -9.65 15.29
CA PHE A 147 8.44 -10.74 15.77
C PHE A 147 9.86 -10.60 15.26
N VAL A 148 10.78 -11.01 16.13
CA VAL A 148 12.22 -10.84 15.94
C VAL A 148 12.92 -12.17 15.66
N SER A 149 12.46 -13.24 16.30
CA SER A 149 13.14 -14.54 16.30
C SER A 149 12.16 -15.71 16.21
N ALA A 150 11.08 -15.54 15.46
CA ALA A 150 10.10 -16.58 15.20
C ALA A 150 10.34 -17.14 13.80
N GLY A 151 11.19 -18.16 13.66
CA GLY A 151 11.58 -18.67 12.34
C GLY A 151 12.09 -20.11 12.34
N HIS A 152 12.05 -20.72 11.15
CA HIS A 152 12.54 -22.07 10.85
C HIS A 152 13.08 -22.09 9.41
N ASP A 153 14.19 -22.79 9.17
CA ASP A 153 14.82 -22.94 7.84
C ASP A 153 15.04 -21.61 7.07
N GLY A 154 15.47 -20.56 7.80
CA GLY A 154 15.76 -19.23 7.27
C GLY A 154 14.53 -18.36 6.98
N TRP A 155 13.32 -18.90 7.12
CA TRP A 155 12.10 -18.12 7.15
C TRP A 155 11.88 -17.55 8.55
N HIS A 156 11.42 -16.30 8.62
CA HIS A 156 10.98 -15.68 9.86
C HIS A 156 9.61 -15.04 9.67
N ILE A 157 8.70 -15.27 10.61
CA ILE A 157 7.49 -14.48 10.76
C ILE A 157 7.95 -13.11 11.25
N SER A 158 7.71 -12.05 10.47
CA SER A 158 8.10 -10.70 10.84
C SER A 158 7.00 -9.97 11.62
N LYS A 159 5.73 -10.25 11.29
CA LYS A 159 4.58 -9.70 12.00
C LYS A 159 3.32 -10.55 11.83
N VAL A 160 2.46 -10.47 12.83
CA VAL A 160 1.06 -10.91 12.76
C VAL A 160 0.19 -9.74 13.19
N SER A 161 -0.87 -9.49 12.44
CA SER A 161 -1.76 -8.37 12.69
C SER A 161 -3.22 -8.77 12.53
N ALA A 162 -4.10 -8.17 13.31
CA ALA A 162 -5.54 -8.23 13.11
C ALA A 162 -6.09 -6.81 13.05
N GLY A 163 -7.09 -6.55 12.23
CA GLY A 163 -7.56 -5.18 12.02
C GLY A 163 -8.95 -5.07 11.44
N PHE A 164 -9.47 -3.85 11.54
CA PHE A 164 -10.69 -3.42 10.86
C PHE A 164 -10.31 -2.63 9.62
N ASN A 165 -11.05 -2.86 8.55
CA ASN A 165 -10.84 -2.20 7.28
C ASN A 165 -12.21 -1.78 6.74
N HIS A 166 -12.28 -0.52 6.33
CA HIS A 166 -13.37 -0.02 5.50
C HIS A 166 -12.79 0.29 4.13
N GLN A 167 -13.52 -0.02 3.07
CA GLN A 167 -13.17 0.42 1.73
C GLN A 167 -14.43 0.87 1.01
N SER A 168 -14.40 2.09 0.47
CA SER A 168 -15.50 2.64 -0.33
C SER A 168 -14.97 3.47 -1.48
N ASN A 169 -15.83 3.78 -2.45
CA ASN A 169 -15.48 4.66 -3.56
C ASN A 169 -15.98 6.11 -3.40
N GLY A 170 -16.70 6.42 -2.32
CA GLY A 170 -17.21 7.76 -2.02
C GLY A 170 -18.22 8.28 -3.05
N ARG A 171 -18.85 7.40 -3.83
CA ARG A 171 -19.94 7.73 -4.76
C ARG A 171 -21.28 7.49 -4.07
N GLY A 172 -22.34 8.09 -4.60
CA GLY A 172 -23.71 7.83 -4.17
C GLY A 172 -24.49 6.96 -5.15
N GLU A 173 -25.67 6.52 -4.73
CA GLU A 173 -26.66 5.83 -5.55
C GLU A 173 -26.08 4.58 -6.26
N LEU A 174 -26.48 4.34 -7.51
CA LEU A 174 -26.09 3.18 -8.32
C LEU A 174 -24.57 3.01 -8.51
N LEU A 175 -23.79 4.07 -8.29
CA LEU A 175 -22.33 4.05 -8.38
C LEU A 175 -21.64 3.82 -7.03
N SER A 176 -22.38 3.90 -5.92
CA SER A 176 -21.84 3.62 -4.59
C SER A 176 -21.33 2.19 -4.53
N ARG A 177 -20.10 2.02 -4.04
CA ARG A 177 -19.54 0.71 -3.72
C ARG A 177 -18.84 0.81 -2.39
N SER A 178 -19.12 -0.13 -1.51
CA SER A 178 -18.55 -0.16 -0.18
C SER A 178 -18.57 -1.57 0.42
N TRP A 179 -17.68 -1.80 1.39
CA TRP A 179 -17.67 -2.99 2.22
C TRP A 179 -16.78 -2.79 3.44
N ASN A 180 -17.13 -3.51 4.51
CA ASN A 180 -16.41 -3.51 5.77
C ASN A 180 -15.83 -4.90 6.06
N ARG A 181 -14.62 -4.97 6.62
CA ARG A 181 -13.90 -6.23 6.83
C ARG A 181 -13.22 -6.29 8.20
N ILE A 182 -13.21 -7.49 8.77
CA ILE A 182 -12.20 -7.89 9.76
C ILE A 182 -11.12 -8.66 9.01
N ILE A 183 -9.87 -8.26 9.18
CA ILE A 183 -8.71 -8.83 8.48
C ILE A 183 -7.73 -9.41 9.50
N GLY A 184 -7.29 -10.64 9.26
CA GLY A 184 -6.09 -11.23 9.87
C GLY A 184 -4.97 -11.28 8.84
N SER A 185 -3.76 -10.93 9.24
CA SER A 185 -2.59 -10.95 8.36
C SER A 185 -1.34 -11.49 9.04
N ALA A 186 -0.48 -12.13 8.26
CA ALA A 186 0.84 -12.55 8.68
C ALA A 186 1.84 -12.26 7.57
N GLN A 187 3.03 -11.80 7.94
CA GLN A 187 4.14 -11.60 7.01
C GLN A 187 5.26 -12.56 7.34
N LEU A 188 5.70 -13.30 6.33
CA LEU A 188 6.91 -14.10 6.36
C LEU A 188 7.99 -13.38 5.57
N LYS A 189 9.23 -13.48 6.03
CA LYS A 189 10.39 -12.94 5.36
C LYS A 189 11.52 -13.96 5.36
N LYS A 190 12.38 -13.88 4.35
CA LYS A 190 13.58 -14.70 4.22
C LYS A 190 14.67 -13.86 3.57
N VAL A 191 15.80 -13.78 4.27
CA VAL A 191 17.03 -13.21 3.70
C VAL A 191 17.72 -14.33 2.93
N LEU A 192 17.91 -14.11 1.63
CA LEU A 192 18.52 -15.10 0.74
C LEU A 192 20.02 -14.83 0.57
N SER A 193 20.40 -13.55 0.54
CA SER A 193 21.78 -13.05 0.58
C SER A 193 21.77 -11.61 1.11
N ASP A 194 22.94 -10.97 1.21
CA ASP A 194 23.05 -9.57 1.65
C ASP A 194 22.22 -8.60 0.77
N ASP A 195 22.04 -8.96 -0.51
CA ASP A 195 21.33 -8.17 -1.53
C ASP A 195 19.89 -8.64 -1.79
N GLN A 196 19.54 -9.84 -1.33
CA GLN A 196 18.32 -10.52 -1.77
C GLN A 196 17.39 -10.86 -0.61
N LYS A 197 16.15 -10.40 -0.74
CA LYS A 197 15.10 -10.59 0.27
C LYS A 197 13.85 -11.11 -0.40
N LEU A 198 13.19 -12.05 0.27
CA LEU A 198 11.87 -12.53 -0.08
C LEU A 198 10.93 -12.22 1.09
N ALA A 199 9.76 -11.68 0.79
CA ALA A 199 8.67 -11.55 1.73
C ALA A 199 7.39 -12.13 1.15
N VAL A 200 6.54 -12.66 2.01
CA VAL A 200 5.20 -13.15 1.64
C VAL A 200 4.22 -12.64 2.68
N ASP A 201 3.29 -11.81 2.21
CA ASP A 201 2.17 -11.32 3.00
C ASP A 201 0.94 -12.19 2.74
N PHE A 202 0.35 -12.71 3.81
CA PHE A 202 -0.92 -13.41 3.78
C PHE A 202 -1.96 -12.53 4.44
N ARG A 203 -3.10 -12.34 3.79
CA ARG A 203 -4.26 -11.65 4.35
C ARG A 203 -5.51 -12.50 4.17
N LEU A 204 -6.24 -12.72 5.25
CA LEU A 204 -7.55 -13.34 5.26
C LEU A 204 -8.54 -12.35 5.82
N TRP A 205 -9.73 -12.29 5.24
CA TRP A 205 -10.77 -11.39 5.74
C TRP A 205 -12.15 -12.02 5.73
N ARG A 206 -12.96 -11.53 6.67
CA ARG A 206 -14.39 -11.74 6.70
C ARG A 206 -15.07 -10.41 6.41
N ARG A 207 -15.91 -10.37 5.37
CA ARG A 207 -16.83 -9.25 5.13
C ARG A 207 -17.85 -9.19 6.27
N LEU A 208 -18.04 -8.02 6.83
CA LEU A 208 -19.11 -7.73 7.79
C LEU A 208 -20.42 -7.57 7.02
N SER A 209 -21.49 -8.14 7.55
CA SER A 209 -22.82 -8.04 6.93
C SER A 209 -23.32 -6.60 7.00
N GLU A 210 -23.91 -6.17 5.88
CA GLU A 210 -24.71 -4.96 5.76
C GLU A 210 -26.17 -5.38 5.57
N ASP A 211 -27.12 -4.50 5.92
CA ASP A 211 -28.54 -4.77 5.67
C ASP A 211 -28.78 -4.87 4.15
N ALA A 212 -29.63 -5.79 3.71
CA ALA A 212 -29.72 -6.17 2.29
C ALA A 212 -30.23 -5.02 1.40
N ASP A 213 -31.00 -4.10 1.96
CA ASP A 213 -31.49 -2.87 1.33
C ASP A 213 -30.47 -1.73 1.33
N GLU A 214 -29.38 -1.86 2.09
CA GLU A 214 -28.27 -0.92 2.18
C GLU A 214 -26.97 -1.46 1.53
N ASP A 215 -26.96 -2.72 1.09
CA ASP A 215 -25.79 -3.37 0.48
C ASP A 215 -25.63 -2.95 -1.00
N ASP A 216 -24.74 -1.99 -1.22
CA ASP A 216 -24.34 -1.47 -2.53
C ASP A 216 -23.87 -2.55 -3.53
N ASN A 217 -23.36 -3.68 -3.04
CA ASN A 217 -22.73 -4.72 -3.85
C ASN A 217 -22.80 -6.11 -3.16
N PRO A 218 -23.97 -6.77 -3.15
CA PRO A 218 -24.19 -7.99 -2.38
C PRO A 218 -23.31 -9.18 -2.80
N ASP A 219 -23.00 -9.28 -4.09
CA ASP A 219 -22.18 -10.33 -4.69
C ASP A 219 -20.67 -10.05 -4.66
N LEU A 220 -20.23 -8.95 -4.03
CA LEU A 220 -18.82 -8.52 -4.03
C LEU A 220 -17.86 -9.60 -3.54
N ILE A 221 -18.27 -10.40 -2.55
CA ILE A 221 -17.42 -11.45 -1.98
C ILE A 221 -17.09 -12.55 -2.99
N ASP A 222 -17.94 -12.77 -3.99
CA ASP A 222 -17.69 -13.78 -5.01
C ASP A 222 -16.49 -13.41 -5.90
N TYR A 223 -16.19 -12.11 -6.03
CA TYR A 223 -15.12 -11.58 -6.86
C TYR A 223 -13.87 -11.25 -6.04
N MET A 224 -14.07 -10.66 -4.86
CA MET A 224 -12.98 -10.26 -3.98
C MET A 224 -12.46 -11.41 -3.13
N GLY A 225 -13.29 -12.43 -2.86
CA GLY A 225 -12.91 -13.60 -2.07
C GLY A 225 -12.73 -13.32 -0.60
N HIS A 226 -12.03 -14.24 0.07
CA HIS A 226 -11.79 -14.21 1.52
C HIS A 226 -10.34 -13.92 1.89
N GLY A 227 -9.51 -13.53 0.93
CA GLY A 227 -8.09 -13.31 1.17
C GLY A 227 -7.26 -13.01 -0.09
N ASP A 228 -6.03 -12.57 0.17
CA ASP A 228 -4.97 -12.47 -0.83
C ASP A 228 -3.61 -12.90 -0.26
N VAL A 229 -2.72 -13.23 -1.19
CA VAL A 229 -1.32 -13.52 -0.93
C VAL A 229 -0.49 -12.61 -1.81
N THR A 230 0.50 -11.93 -1.23
CA THR A 230 1.44 -11.07 -1.95
C THR A 230 2.87 -11.56 -1.71
N ALA A 231 3.51 -12.08 -2.75
CA ALA A 231 4.93 -12.45 -2.72
C ALA A 231 5.77 -11.29 -3.27
N ILE A 232 6.84 -10.93 -2.56
CA ILE A 232 7.70 -9.79 -2.87
C ILE A 232 9.14 -10.26 -2.88
N TYR A 233 9.82 -10.09 -4.01
CA TYR A 233 11.23 -10.41 -4.16
C TYR A 233 12.01 -9.12 -4.46
N GLN A 234 13.06 -8.88 -3.69
CA GLN A 234 13.98 -7.78 -3.87
C GLN A 234 15.38 -8.32 -4.18
N SER A 235 16.04 -7.75 -5.19
CA SER A 235 17.48 -7.91 -5.46
C SER A 235 18.03 -6.52 -5.74
N GLY A 236 18.76 -5.97 -4.77
CA GLY A 236 19.33 -4.64 -4.82
C GLY A 236 18.27 -3.57 -5.03
N PRO A 237 18.40 -2.73 -6.09
CA PRO A 237 17.44 -1.68 -6.37
C PRO A 237 16.20 -2.19 -7.15
N HIS A 238 16.13 -3.48 -7.46
CA HIS A 238 15.02 -4.09 -8.19
C HIS A 238 14.07 -4.79 -7.22
N GLN A 239 12.77 -4.61 -7.43
CA GLN A 239 11.74 -5.32 -6.65
C GLN A 239 10.64 -5.80 -7.58
N VAL A 240 10.26 -7.07 -7.47
CA VAL A 240 9.10 -7.67 -8.13
C VAL A 240 8.08 -8.08 -7.07
N SER A 241 6.81 -7.78 -7.28
CA SER A 241 5.71 -8.26 -6.44
C SER A 241 4.63 -8.96 -7.24
N LEU A 242 4.14 -10.09 -6.73
CA LEU A 242 3.01 -10.83 -7.27
C LEU A 242 1.92 -10.91 -6.21
N GLN A 243 0.76 -10.31 -6.47
CA GLN A 243 -0.44 -10.46 -5.65
C GLN A 243 -1.44 -11.38 -6.34
N LEU A 244 -1.96 -12.34 -5.58
CA LEU A 244 -3.06 -13.22 -5.98
C LEU A 244 -4.23 -13.03 -5.01
N ARG A 245 -5.40 -12.69 -5.52
CA ARG A 245 -6.63 -12.50 -4.75
C ARG A 245 -7.69 -13.53 -5.13
N ASN A 246 -8.53 -13.87 -4.15
CA ASN A 246 -9.67 -14.75 -4.30
C ASN A 246 -9.29 -16.19 -4.71
N ILE A 247 -8.16 -16.69 -4.19
CA ILE A 247 -7.67 -18.05 -4.52
C ILE A 247 -8.33 -19.15 -3.69
N LEU A 248 -9.19 -18.80 -2.72
CA LEU A 248 -9.80 -19.73 -1.76
C LEU A 248 -11.30 -19.99 -1.98
N SER A 249 -11.97 -19.24 -2.86
CA SER A 249 -13.43 -19.32 -3.03
C SER A 249 -13.90 -20.51 -3.86
N GLY A 250 -12.99 -21.21 -4.55
CA GLY A 250 -13.32 -22.33 -5.44
C GLY A 250 -14.04 -21.92 -6.73
N ASN A 251 -14.23 -20.62 -6.99
CA ASN A 251 -14.71 -20.10 -8.27
C ASN A 251 -13.52 -19.62 -9.14
N SER A 252 -13.79 -19.22 -10.38
CA SER A 252 -12.76 -18.78 -11.34
C SER A 252 -12.51 -17.26 -11.34
N ARG A 253 -13.09 -16.52 -10.38
CA ARG A 253 -13.06 -15.05 -10.33
C ARG A 253 -11.84 -14.59 -9.52
N HIS A 254 -10.66 -14.64 -10.11
CA HIS A 254 -9.42 -14.22 -9.43
C HIS A 254 -8.99 -12.80 -9.82
N GLY A 255 -8.12 -12.20 -9.00
CA GLY A 255 -7.37 -10.99 -9.34
C GLY A 255 -5.88 -11.24 -9.22
N ILE A 256 -5.10 -10.89 -10.25
CA ILE A 256 -3.65 -11.07 -10.29
C ILE A 256 -3.00 -9.72 -10.58
N SER A 257 -2.05 -9.30 -9.75
CA SER A 257 -1.20 -8.12 -9.97
C SER A 257 0.25 -8.52 -9.99
N LEU A 258 0.98 -8.18 -11.04
CA LEU A 258 2.43 -8.30 -11.15
C LEU A 258 3.03 -6.91 -11.28
N ASP A 259 3.86 -6.52 -10.33
CA ASP A 259 4.49 -5.20 -10.30
C ASP A 259 6.01 -5.33 -10.30
N TYR A 260 6.67 -4.38 -10.97
CA TYR A 260 8.12 -4.30 -11.04
C TYR A 260 8.59 -2.87 -10.83
N SER A 261 9.45 -2.68 -9.82
CA SER A 261 10.15 -1.42 -9.56
C SER A 261 11.64 -1.55 -9.86
N PHE A 262 12.23 -0.52 -10.47
CA PHE A 262 13.63 -0.51 -10.90
C PHE A 262 14.26 0.89 -10.76
N PRO A 263 15.59 1.00 -10.63
CA PRO A 263 16.26 2.28 -10.45
C PRO A 263 16.14 3.16 -11.70
N LEU A 264 16.04 4.48 -11.49
CA LEU A 264 16.14 5.47 -12.56
C LEU A 264 17.51 6.14 -12.47
N ARG A 265 18.19 6.30 -13.61
CA ARG A 265 19.55 6.86 -13.65
C ARG A 265 19.66 8.30 -13.11
N TRP A 266 18.53 9.01 -13.01
CA TRP A 266 18.46 10.41 -12.62
C TRP A 266 17.96 10.63 -11.19
N SER A 267 17.57 9.58 -10.46
CA SER A 267 17.13 9.72 -9.07
C SER A 267 17.25 8.41 -8.29
N ASP A 268 17.78 8.52 -7.08
CA ASP A 268 17.81 7.42 -6.10
C ASP A 268 16.51 7.35 -5.27
N ASN A 269 15.71 8.42 -5.30
CA ASN A 269 14.46 8.56 -4.52
C ASN A 269 13.20 8.27 -5.33
N VAL A 270 13.33 8.12 -6.65
CA VAL A 270 12.23 7.80 -7.57
C VAL A 270 12.62 6.58 -8.40
N ARG A 271 11.71 5.62 -8.46
CA ARG A 271 11.89 4.37 -9.21
C ARG A 271 10.97 4.32 -10.40
N GLY A 272 11.40 3.68 -11.47
CA GLY A 272 10.52 3.29 -12.55
C GLY A 272 9.59 2.19 -12.06
N TYR A 273 8.34 2.20 -12.50
CA TYR A 273 7.32 1.28 -12.00
C TYR A 273 6.43 0.79 -13.15
N VAL A 274 6.34 -0.53 -13.29
CA VAL A 274 5.48 -1.21 -14.27
C VAL A 274 4.53 -2.11 -13.50
N GLN A 275 3.28 -2.14 -13.92
CA GLN A 275 2.27 -3.01 -13.34
C GLN A 275 1.47 -3.70 -14.44
N TYR A 276 1.17 -4.98 -14.24
CA TYR A 276 0.23 -5.75 -15.02
C TYR A 276 -0.86 -6.30 -14.09
N PHE A 277 -2.12 -6.06 -14.44
CA PHE A 277 -3.28 -6.58 -13.74
C PHE A 277 -4.15 -7.43 -14.68
N ASP A 278 -4.56 -8.61 -14.24
CA ASP A 278 -5.52 -9.48 -14.95
C ASP A 278 -6.51 -10.07 -13.94
N GLY A 279 -7.80 -9.85 -14.18
CA GLY A 279 -8.86 -10.42 -13.35
C GLY A 279 -9.88 -9.40 -12.86
N TYR A 280 -10.46 -9.67 -11.69
CA TYR A 280 -11.55 -8.90 -11.08
C TYR A 280 -11.07 -8.07 -9.89
N GLY A 281 -11.76 -6.96 -9.58
CA GLY A 281 -11.46 -6.17 -8.38
C GLY A 281 -10.21 -5.31 -8.45
N GLU A 282 -9.86 -4.77 -9.62
CA GLU A 282 -8.80 -3.77 -9.74
C GLU A 282 -9.15 -2.48 -8.97
N SER A 283 -10.42 -2.12 -9.05
CA SER A 283 -11.12 -1.02 -8.38
C SER A 283 -12.46 -1.52 -7.82
N LEU A 284 -13.10 -0.76 -6.93
CA LEU A 284 -14.42 -1.13 -6.43
C LEU A 284 -15.51 -1.03 -7.50
N ILE A 285 -15.54 0.03 -8.32
CA ILE A 285 -16.55 0.11 -9.39
C ILE A 285 -16.42 -1.03 -10.42
N ASP A 286 -15.20 -1.52 -10.64
CA ASP A 286 -14.91 -2.64 -11.56
C ASP A 286 -14.86 -4.00 -10.84
N TYR A 287 -15.41 -4.15 -9.62
CA TYR A 287 -15.25 -5.38 -8.84
C TYR A 287 -15.76 -6.62 -9.57
N ASN A 288 -16.88 -6.49 -10.29
CA ASN A 288 -17.50 -7.55 -11.07
C ASN A 288 -17.12 -7.51 -12.56
N GLN A 289 -16.17 -6.66 -12.94
CA GLN A 289 -15.67 -6.52 -14.31
C GLN A 289 -14.28 -7.14 -14.44
N LYS A 290 -14.05 -7.87 -15.53
CA LYS A 290 -12.72 -8.42 -15.81
C LYS A 290 -11.85 -7.36 -16.48
N ASN A 291 -10.80 -6.94 -15.79
CA ASN A 291 -9.79 -6.02 -16.29
C ASN A 291 -8.57 -6.76 -16.84
N LYS A 292 -7.95 -6.14 -17.85
CA LYS A 292 -6.62 -6.51 -18.34
C LYS A 292 -5.85 -5.24 -18.59
N THR A 293 -5.08 -4.84 -17.59
CA THR A 293 -4.48 -3.51 -17.50
C THR A 293 -2.96 -3.60 -17.47
N ILE A 294 -2.28 -2.83 -18.32
CA ILE A 294 -0.84 -2.61 -18.22
C ILE A 294 -0.59 -1.14 -17.90
N SER A 295 0.23 -0.88 -16.88
CA SER A 295 0.52 0.47 -16.40
C SER A 295 2.02 0.73 -16.36
N LEU A 296 2.41 1.96 -16.63
CA LEU A 296 3.78 2.46 -16.60
C LEU A 296 3.82 3.84 -15.92
N GLY A 297 4.75 4.00 -14.98
CA GLY A 297 5.05 5.29 -14.38
C GLY A 297 6.20 5.23 -13.39
N VAL A 298 6.02 5.92 -12.27
CA VAL A 298 7.03 6.07 -11.23
C VAL A 298 6.50 5.71 -9.86
N ALA A 299 7.39 5.26 -8.97
CA ALA A 299 7.11 5.00 -7.57
C ALA A 299 8.10 5.73 -6.67
N VAL A 300 7.60 6.21 -5.53
CA VAL A 300 8.41 6.82 -4.46
C VAL A 300 8.50 5.92 -3.23
N ALA A 301 7.66 4.88 -3.17
CA ALA A 301 7.76 3.81 -2.18
C ALA A 301 7.37 2.48 -2.80
N HIS A 302 8.09 1.42 -2.44
CA HIS A 302 7.77 0.04 -2.77
C HIS A 302 7.49 -0.78 -1.49
N TRP A 303 7.52 -2.11 -1.57
CA TRP A 303 7.03 -2.96 -0.48
C TRP A 303 8.07 -3.23 0.61
N LEU A 304 9.35 -3.38 0.25
CA LEU A 304 10.45 -3.76 1.15
C LEU A 304 11.50 -2.66 1.36
#